data_AF-A0A8D0FVM2-F1
#
_entry.id   AF-A0A8D0FVM2-F1
#
_cell.length_a   1.000
_cell.length_b   1.000
_cell.length_c   1.000
_cell.angle_alpha   90.00
_cell.angle_beta   90.00
_cell.angle_gamma   90.00
#
_symmetry.space_group_name_H-M   'P 1'
#
loop_
_entity.id
_entity.type
_entity.pdbx_description
1 polymer ?
#
loop_
_entity_poly.entity_id
_entity_poly.type
_entity_poly.pdbx_seq_one_letter_code
_entity_poly.pdbx_strand_id
1 'polypeptide(L)'
;CSSRQRLLVVSEELDEAELAALKFLSLEHVPMRRLEAIQKAQDFFEALQEKGMIEAGSLAFLKELLYRLGRIDLLEAQLGSSREEMERELQIPGRAKVSAYRYLLFQLSEDITEDELKSFKFLLGRELPKCRLNPKTTMLDVFIEMEKKGILGEDNLSMLKSLCAEINIILLKRIEDTLCGFTPCGLSVMVWVSGRGLLSCGAQTPRGGGAAHCQALGAKLYRESCLERKPAGSLPCCATSEG
;
A
#
# COMPACT_ATOMS: atom_id res chain seq x y z
N CYS A 1 5.47 14.90 29.36
CA CYS A 1 6.28 15.89 28.62
C CYS A 1 7.16 15.30 27.51
N SER A 2 7.52 14.01 27.52
CA SER A 2 8.46 13.45 26.52
C SER A 2 7.92 13.27 25.11
N SER A 3 6.61 13.08 24.91
CA SER A 3 6.02 12.79 23.60
C SER A 3 5.98 14.01 22.67
N ARG A 4 5.64 15.20 23.17
CA ARG A 4 5.61 16.44 22.37
C ARG A 4 6.99 16.84 21.84
N GLN A 5 8.04 16.69 22.65
CA GLN A 5 9.40 17.01 22.22
C GLN A 5 9.87 16.09 21.08
N ARG A 6 9.56 14.79 21.15
CA ARG A 6 9.88 13.82 20.10
C ARG A 6 9.16 14.15 18.79
N LEU A 7 7.88 14.49 18.85
CA LEU A 7 7.11 14.89 17.66
C LEU A 7 7.68 16.14 17.00
N LEU A 8 8.20 17.08 17.80
CA LEU A 8 8.82 18.30 17.29
C LEU A 8 10.10 17.96 16.52
N VAL A 9 11.00 17.14 17.09
CA VAL A 9 12.22 16.70 16.40
C VAL A 9 11.89 15.92 15.13
N VAL A 10 10.93 14.98 15.19
CA VAL A 10 10.48 14.25 13.99
C VAL A 10 9.93 15.22 12.94
N SER A 11 9.18 16.25 13.34
CA SER A 11 8.61 17.22 12.39
C SER A 11 9.65 18.10 11.71
N GLU A 12 10.79 18.35 12.36
CA GLU A 12 11.89 19.15 11.81
C GLU A 12 12.73 18.34 10.82
N GLU A 13 12.80 17.03 11.00
CA GLU A 13 13.58 16.10 10.15
C GLU A 13 12.81 15.59 8.92
N LEU A 14 11.52 15.96 8.79
CA LEU A 14 10.67 15.56 7.67
C LEU A 14 10.65 16.64 6.59
N ASP A 15 10.93 16.25 5.35
CA ASP A 15 10.84 17.15 4.21
C ASP A 15 9.40 17.29 3.66
N GLU A 16 9.23 18.15 2.65
CA GLU A 16 7.91 18.40 2.04
C GLU A 16 7.35 17.16 1.30
N ALA A 17 8.21 16.32 0.72
CA ALA A 17 7.81 15.13 -0.01
C ALA A 17 7.38 14.02 0.96
N GLU A 18 8.14 13.81 2.03
CA GLU A 18 7.80 12.91 3.13
C GLU A 18 6.49 13.35 3.80
N LEU A 19 6.29 14.65 4.04
CA LEU A 19 5.03 15.18 4.55
C LEU A 19 3.86 14.90 3.59
N ALA A 20 4.05 15.04 2.28
CA ALA A 20 3.02 14.70 1.30
C ALA A 20 2.67 13.19 1.34
N ALA A 21 3.68 12.32 1.46
CA ALA A 21 3.48 10.89 1.63
C ALA A 21 2.76 10.54 2.94
N LEU A 22 3.09 11.18 4.06
CA LEU A 22 2.39 11.00 5.34
C LEU A 22 0.92 11.37 5.26
N LYS A 23 0.61 12.50 4.60
CA LYS A 23 -0.76 12.92 4.35
C LYS A 23 -1.50 11.86 3.54
N PHE A 24 -0.89 11.37 2.47
CA PHE A 24 -1.47 10.34 1.61
C PHE A 24 -1.79 9.05 2.38
N LEU A 25 -0.84 8.54 3.16
CA LEU A 25 -1.02 7.32 3.97
C LEU A 25 -2.07 7.48 5.08
N SER A 26 -2.39 8.72 5.47
CA SER A 26 -3.35 9.03 6.53
C SER A 26 -4.74 9.45 6.03
N LEU A 27 -4.99 9.41 4.72
CA LEU A 27 -6.25 9.85 4.10
C LEU A 27 -7.49 9.09 4.60
N GLU A 28 -7.33 7.85 5.06
CA GLU A 28 -8.42 7.03 5.60
C GLU A 28 -8.85 7.46 7.02
N HIS A 29 -7.95 8.12 7.75
CA HIS A 29 -8.17 8.50 9.16
C HIS A 29 -8.43 10.00 9.32
N VAL A 30 -7.86 10.82 8.44
CA VAL A 30 -8.00 12.27 8.47
C VAL A 30 -8.70 12.76 7.20
N PRO A 31 -9.79 13.55 7.31
CA PRO A 31 -10.49 14.05 6.14
C PRO A 31 -9.55 14.83 5.22
N MET A 32 -9.63 14.55 3.93
CA MET A 32 -8.76 15.14 2.91
C MET A 32 -8.63 16.66 3.00
N ARG A 33 -9.76 17.38 3.18
CA ARG A 33 -9.78 18.85 3.29
C ARG A 33 -8.86 19.37 4.40
N ARG A 34 -8.73 18.61 5.49
CA ARG A 34 -7.86 18.96 6.61
C ARG A 34 -6.40 18.75 6.25
N LEU A 35 -6.06 17.66 5.57
CA LEU A 35 -4.71 17.34 5.11
C LEU A 35 -4.20 18.32 4.04
N GLU A 36 -5.08 18.79 3.16
CA GLU A 36 -4.77 19.82 2.15
C GLU A 36 -4.43 21.18 2.79
N ALA A 37 -5.06 21.53 3.92
CA ALA A 37 -4.82 22.79 4.62
C ALA A 37 -3.49 22.80 5.42
N ILE A 38 -2.98 21.63 5.77
CA ILE A 38 -1.75 21.49 6.53
C ILE A 38 -0.55 21.85 5.65
N GLN A 39 0.32 22.74 6.12
CA GLN A 39 1.57 23.07 5.41
C GLN A 39 2.81 22.52 6.13
N LYS A 40 2.77 22.38 7.46
CA LYS A 40 3.89 21.91 8.25
C LYS A 40 3.65 20.51 8.82
N ALA A 41 4.73 19.75 9.02
CA ALA A 41 4.67 18.43 9.66
C ALA A 41 4.16 18.50 11.10
N GLN A 42 4.42 19.60 11.81
CA GLN A 42 3.86 19.84 13.15
C GLN A 42 2.32 19.87 13.11
N ASP A 43 1.72 20.65 12.21
CA ASP A 43 0.25 20.76 12.10
C ASP A 43 -0.37 19.40 11.71
N PHE A 44 0.37 18.59 10.95
CA PHE A 44 -0.03 17.21 10.63
C PHE A 44 -0.11 16.32 11.89
N PHE A 45 0.90 16.37 12.76
CA PHE A 45 0.87 15.61 14.01
C PHE A 45 -0.20 16.10 14.98
N GLU A 46 -0.42 17.41 15.05
CA GLU A 46 -1.53 17.98 15.82
C GLU A 46 -2.88 17.48 15.30
N ALA A 47 -3.06 17.43 13.98
CA ALA A 47 -4.27 16.88 13.37
C ALA A 47 -4.49 15.39 13.68
N LEU A 48 -3.43 14.59 13.72
CA LEU A 48 -3.49 13.19 14.13
C LEU A 48 -3.82 13.03 15.62
N GLN A 49 -3.29 13.90 16.48
CA GLN A 49 -3.62 13.92 17.90
C GLN A 49 -5.09 14.25 18.15
N GLU A 50 -5.63 15.27 17.46
CA GLU A 50 -7.04 15.62 17.57
C GLU A 50 -7.98 14.50 17.10
N LYS A 51 -7.53 13.66 16.17
CA LYS A 51 -8.27 12.47 15.71
C LYS A 51 -8.09 11.25 16.60
N GLY A 52 -7.29 11.35 17.67
CA GLY A 52 -7.00 10.23 18.57
C GLY A 52 -6.14 9.13 17.91
N MET A 53 -5.50 9.43 16.78
CA MET A 53 -4.61 8.48 16.10
C MET A 53 -3.23 8.42 16.76
N ILE A 54 -2.82 9.51 17.40
CA ILE A 54 -1.60 9.63 18.19
C ILE A 54 -2.00 10.10 19.59
N GLU A 55 -1.65 9.32 20.60
CA GLU A 55 -1.91 9.67 22.00
C GLU A 55 -0.59 9.79 22.78
N ALA A 56 -0.63 10.49 23.93
CA ALA A 56 0.57 10.70 24.74
C ALA A 56 1.23 9.39 25.22
N GLY A 57 0.47 8.29 25.30
CA GLY A 57 0.94 6.96 25.67
C GLY A 57 1.06 5.96 24.51
N SER A 58 0.60 6.32 23.30
CA SER A 58 0.62 5.42 22.15
C SER A 58 0.96 6.19 20.87
N LEU A 59 2.16 5.92 20.35
CA LEU A 59 2.66 6.45 19.08
C LEU A 59 2.61 5.37 17.98
N ALA A 60 1.79 4.34 18.13
CA ALA A 60 1.78 3.17 17.23
C ALA A 60 1.52 3.56 15.77
N PHE A 61 0.58 4.47 15.52
CA PHE A 61 0.31 4.92 14.16
C PHE A 61 1.47 5.71 13.57
N LEU A 62 2.12 6.58 14.36
CA LEU A 62 3.31 7.30 13.91
C LEU A 62 4.47 6.35 13.59
N LYS A 63 4.67 5.33 14.42
CA LYS A 63 5.69 4.30 14.16
C LYS A 63 5.41 3.58 12.84
N GLU A 64 4.16 3.22 12.58
CA GLU A 64 3.79 2.63 11.30
C GLU A 64 4.07 3.59 10.14
N LEU A 65 3.67 4.86 10.23
CA LEU A 65 3.90 5.84 9.18
C LEU A 65 5.39 6.01 8.84
N LEU A 66 6.25 6.18 9.85
CA LEU A 66 7.70 6.31 9.63
C LEU A 66 8.32 5.01 9.09
N TYR A 67 7.83 3.85 9.53
CA TYR A 67 8.24 2.56 8.98
C TYR A 67 7.93 2.46 7.49
N ARG A 68 6.73 2.88 7.08
CA ARG A 68 6.28 2.84 5.68
C ARG A 68 7.08 3.79 4.79
N LEU A 69 7.46 4.96 5.30
CA LEU A 69 8.39 5.89 4.63
C LEU A 69 9.84 5.37 4.55
N GLY A 70 10.20 4.37 5.37
CA GLY A 70 11.57 3.88 5.45
C GLY A 70 12.51 4.72 6.32
N ARG A 71 11.98 5.70 7.09
CA ARG A 71 12.75 6.52 8.05
C ARG A 71 13.00 5.75 9.36
N ILE A 72 13.76 4.67 9.24
CA ILE A 72 14.14 3.80 10.36
C ILE A 72 15.05 4.54 11.35
N ASP A 73 15.84 5.49 10.86
CA ASP A 73 16.63 6.43 11.66
C ASP A 73 15.78 7.16 12.71
N LEU A 74 14.62 7.71 12.31
CA LEU A 74 13.71 8.41 13.21
C LEU A 74 12.95 7.46 14.14
N LEU A 75 12.63 6.25 13.68
CA LEU A 75 12.03 5.21 14.52
C LEU A 75 12.93 4.84 15.68
N GLU A 76 14.20 4.55 15.41
CA GLU A 76 15.16 4.13 16.42
C GLU A 76 15.53 5.29 17.34
N ALA A 77 15.85 6.46 16.78
CA ALA A 77 16.31 7.61 17.55
C ALA A 77 15.23 8.25 18.42
N GLN A 78 14.00 8.40 17.90
CA GLN A 78 12.94 9.17 18.57
C GLN A 78 11.88 8.29 19.22
N LEU A 79 11.56 7.15 18.61
CA LEU A 79 10.46 6.28 19.06
C LEU A 79 10.93 5.01 19.77
N GLY A 80 12.24 4.71 19.71
CA GLY A 80 12.85 3.56 20.36
C GLY A 80 12.34 2.23 19.80
N SER A 81 11.97 2.19 18.53
CA SER A 81 11.52 0.97 17.85
C SER A 81 12.43 0.61 16.70
N SER A 82 12.77 -0.67 16.60
CA SER A 82 13.59 -1.19 15.49
C SER A 82 12.72 -1.61 14.32
N ARG A 83 13.34 -1.78 13.15
CA ARG A 83 12.68 -2.31 11.96
C ARG A 83 12.01 -3.68 12.22
N GLU A 84 12.71 -4.58 12.92
CA GLU A 84 12.24 -5.94 13.19
C GLU A 84 11.08 -5.99 14.18
N GLU A 85 10.99 -5.02 15.10
CA GLU A 85 9.82 -4.86 15.96
C GLU A 85 8.61 -4.49 15.12
N MET A 86 8.73 -3.48 14.25
CA MET A 86 7.64 -3.04 13.38
C MET A 86 7.18 -4.12 12.40
N GLU A 87 8.11 -4.87 11.80
CA GLU A 87 7.77 -5.99 10.93
C GLU A 87 6.91 -7.05 11.64
N ARG A 88 7.27 -7.40 12.88
CA ARG A 88 6.50 -8.35 13.70
C ARG A 88 5.15 -7.80 14.11
N GLU A 89 5.08 -6.53 14.50
CA GLU A 89 3.82 -5.90 14.92
C GLU A 89 2.82 -5.77 13.76
N LEU A 90 3.28 -5.37 12.58
CA LEU A 90 2.43 -5.13 11.41
C LEU A 90 1.96 -6.43 10.74
N GLN A 91 2.62 -7.56 11.02
CA GLN A 91 2.13 -8.89 10.60
C GLN A 91 0.88 -9.32 11.38
N ILE A 92 0.63 -8.76 12.57
CA ILE A 92 -0.52 -9.12 13.38
C ILE A 92 -1.79 -8.47 12.78
N PRO A 93 -2.82 -9.25 12.44
CA PRO A 93 -4.07 -8.71 11.91
C PRO A 93 -4.69 -7.64 12.83
N GLY A 94 -5.09 -6.50 12.26
CA GLY A 94 -5.73 -5.40 12.98
C GLY A 94 -4.77 -4.45 13.73
N ARG A 95 -3.45 -4.71 13.71
CA ARG A 95 -2.44 -3.78 14.25
C ARG A 95 -2.09 -2.67 13.26
N ALA A 96 -1.91 -3.02 11.99
CA ALA A 96 -1.74 -2.05 10.92
C ALA A 96 -3.00 -1.15 10.81
N LYS A 97 -2.78 0.15 10.79
CA LYS A 97 -3.79 1.18 10.58
C LYS A 97 -3.80 1.68 9.15
N VAL A 98 -2.67 1.61 8.44
CA VAL A 98 -2.61 1.93 7.02
C VAL A 98 -3.12 0.72 6.24
N SER A 99 -4.14 0.92 5.39
CA SER A 99 -4.62 -0.16 4.53
C SER A 99 -3.55 -0.65 3.56
N ALA A 100 -3.64 -1.92 3.18
CA ALA A 100 -2.73 -2.49 2.18
C ALA A 100 -2.86 -1.79 0.83
N TYR A 101 -4.06 -1.35 0.48
CA TYR A 101 -4.33 -0.54 -0.71
C TYR A 101 -3.56 0.79 -0.68
N ARG A 102 -3.63 1.55 0.42
CA ARG A 102 -2.87 2.81 0.56
C ARG A 102 -1.37 2.58 0.47
N TYR A 103 -0.87 1.54 1.13
CA TYR A 103 0.55 1.24 1.07
C TYR A 103 1.00 0.83 -0.34
N LEU A 104 0.21 0.03 -1.06
CA LEU A 104 0.49 -0.33 -2.45
C LEU A 104 0.62 0.90 -3.33
N LEU A 105 -0.32 1.84 -3.25
CA LEU A 105 -0.27 3.08 -4.04
C LEU A 105 0.98 3.91 -3.72
N PHE A 106 1.34 4.00 -2.44
CA PHE A 106 2.58 4.67 -2.04
C PHE A 106 3.83 3.97 -2.60
N GLN A 107 3.91 2.64 -2.51
CA GLN A 107 5.04 1.90 -3.08
C GLN A 107 5.14 2.11 -4.61
N LEU A 108 4.00 2.12 -5.31
CA LEU A 108 3.98 2.39 -6.74
C LEU A 108 4.44 3.82 -7.06
N SER A 109 4.08 4.81 -6.25
CA SER A 109 4.55 6.18 -6.49
C SER A 109 6.06 6.32 -6.34
N GLU A 110 6.68 5.55 -5.45
CA GLU A 110 8.14 5.54 -5.25
C GLU A 110 8.89 4.88 -6.41
N ASP A 111 8.27 3.89 -7.08
CA ASP A 111 8.88 3.21 -8.22
C ASP A 111 8.68 3.93 -9.56
N ILE A 112 7.72 4.86 -9.63
CA ILE A 112 7.38 5.58 -10.86
C ILE A 112 8.36 6.73 -11.08
N THR A 113 9.02 6.71 -12.23
CA THR A 113 9.90 7.80 -12.67
C THR A 113 9.11 9.01 -13.17
N GLU A 114 9.75 10.17 -13.24
CA GLU A 114 9.10 11.40 -13.75
C GLU A 114 8.56 11.26 -15.19
N ASP A 115 9.24 10.49 -16.05
CA ASP A 115 8.82 10.28 -17.44
C ASP A 115 7.63 9.32 -17.54
N GLU A 116 7.59 8.30 -16.69
CA GLU A 116 6.42 7.45 -16.52
C GLU A 116 5.24 8.26 -15.97
N LEU A 117 5.48 9.14 -14.98
CA LEU A 117 4.46 10.06 -14.46
C LEU A 117 3.90 10.99 -15.55
N LYS A 118 4.75 11.53 -16.43
CA LYS A 118 4.28 12.32 -17.60
C LYS A 118 3.39 11.47 -18.52
N SER A 119 3.77 10.21 -18.74
CA SER A 119 2.99 9.26 -19.54
C SER A 119 1.64 8.95 -18.87
N PHE A 120 1.62 8.75 -17.55
CA PHE A 120 0.40 8.61 -16.74
C PHE A 120 -0.52 9.82 -16.93
N LYS A 121 0.01 11.05 -16.76
CA LYS A 121 -0.75 12.29 -16.96
C LYS A 121 -1.31 12.40 -18.37
N PHE A 122 -0.55 11.98 -19.38
CA PHE A 122 -0.99 12.01 -20.77
C PHE A 122 -2.16 11.05 -21.04
N LEU A 123 -2.03 9.79 -20.60
CA LEU A 123 -3.08 8.77 -20.76
C LEU A 123 -4.34 9.14 -19.97
N LEU A 124 -4.16 9.59 -18.72
CA LEU A 124 -5.26 10.04 -17.86
C LEU A 124 -5.90 11.35 -18.32
N GLY A 125 -5.25 12.13 -19.19
CA GLY A 125 -5.81 13.38 -19.71
C GLY A 125 -7.10 13.21 -20.53
N ARG A 126 -7.48 11.96 -20.86
CA ARG A 126 -8.77 11.61 -21.47
C ARG A 126 -9.89 11.44 -20.43
N GLU A 127 -9.54 10.97 -19.23
CA GLU A 127 -10.48 10.65 -18.13
C GLU A 127 -10.56 11.78 -17.09
N LEU A 128 -9.46 12.52 -16.90
CA LEU A 128 -9.30 13.57 -15.91
C LEU A 128 -9.21 14.97 -16.58
N PRO A 129 -9.84 15.99 -15.98
CA PRO A 129 -9.75 17.35 -16.49
C PRO A 129 -8.29 17.86 -16.41
N LYS A 130 -7.76 18.35 -17.53
CA LYS A 130 -6.35 18.79 -17.68
C LYS A 130 -5.86 19.78 -16.61
N CYS A 131 -6.76 20.59 -16.04
CA CYS A 131 -6.44 21.53 -14.95
C CYS A 131 -5.93 20.85 -13.67
N ARG A 132 -6.25 19.57 -13.48
CA ARG A 132 -5.87 18.78 -12.30
C ARG A 132 -4.56 18.02 -12.48
N LEU A 133 -4.02 17.95 -13.70
CA LEU A 133 -2.77 17.26 -14.04
C LEU A 133 -1.68 18.28 -14.39
N ASN A 134 -1.39 19.19 -13.45
CA ASN A 134 -0.39 20.22 -13.66
C ASN A 134 1.05 19.65 -13.49
N PRO A 135 2.10 20.38 -13.92
CA PRO A 135 3.48 19.89 -13.79
C PRO A 135 3.93 19.65 -12.35
N LYS A 136 3.33 20.35 -11.37
CA LYS A 136 3.65 20.23 -9.95
C LYS A 136 2.96 19.02 -9.28
N THR A 137 2.02 18.35 -9.94
CA THR A 137 1.34 17.20 -9.32
C THR A 137 2.26 16.00 -9.26
N THR A 138 2.36 15.42 -8.07
CA THR A 138 3.06 14.15 -7.83
C THR A 138 2.21 12.96 -8.28
N MET A 139 2.78 11.76 -8.27
CA MET A 139 2.00 10.55 -8.56
C MET A 139 0.93 10.28 -7.50
N LEU A 140 1.22 10.61 -6.23
CA LEU A 140 0.24 10.53 -5.14
C LEU A 140 -0.97 11.44 -5.39
N ASP A 141 -0.74 12.67 -5.88
CA ASP A 141 -1.83 13.58 -6.26
C ASP A 141 -2.66 13.02 -7.41
N VAL A 142 -2.02 12.34 -8.38
CA VAL A 142 -2.73 11.68 -9.48
C VAL A 142 -3.64 10.58 -8.95
N PHE A 143 -3.16 9.72 -8.05
CA PHE A 143 -3.99 8.68 -7.44
C PHE A 143 -5.19 9.26 -6.68
N ILE A 144 -4.97 10.31 -5.90
CA ILE A 144 -6.04 11.04 -5.20
C ILE A 144 -7.10 11.56 -6.19
N GLU A 145 -6.69 12.17 -7.31
CA GLU A 145 -7.64 12.68 -8.31
C GLU A 145 -8.39 11.55 -9.03
N MET A 146 -7.76 10.39 -9.23
CA MET A 146 -8.43 9.18 -9.72
C MET A 146 -9.47 8.66 -8.71
N GLU A 147 -9.16 8.65 -7.41
CA GLU A 147 -10.10 8.28 -6.35
C GLU A 147 -11.31 9.24 -6.32
N LYS A 148 -11.07 10.56 -6.39
CA LYS A 148 -12.13 11.58 -6.43
C LYS A 148 -13.08 11.39 -7.62
N LYS A 149 -12.59 10.82 -8.70
CA LYS A 149 -13.36 10.52 -9.91
C LYS A 149 -14.05 9.16 -9.88
N GLY A 150 -13.72 8.32 -8.90
CA GLY A 150 -14.28 6.97 -8.74
C GLY A 150 -13.72 5.96 -9.74
N ILE A 151 -12.62 6.28 -10.43
CA ILE A 151 -11.95 5.37 -11.38
C ILE A 151 -10.86 4.53 -10.72
N LEU A 152 -10.56 4.81 -9.45
CA LEU A 152 -9.62 4.08 -8.62
C LEU A 152 -10.20 3.91 -7.21
N GLY A 153 -10.04 2.73 -6.62
CA GLY A 153 -10.41 2.43 -5.24
C GLY A 153 -9.89 1.07 -4.80
N GLU A 154 -10.08 0.72 -3.53
CA GLU A 154 -9.62 -0.54 -2.93
C GLU A 154 -10.16 -1.77 -3.68
N ASP A 155 -11.45 -1.74 -4.05
CA ASP A 155 -12.10 -2.81 -4.82
C ASP A 155 -11.94 -2.65 -6.35
N ASN A 156 -11.37 -1.53 -6.82
CA ASN A 156 -11.27 -1.21 -8.23
C ASN A 156 -9.89 -0.67 -8.60
N LEU A 157 -8.99 -1.60 -8.94
CA LEU A 157 -7.65 -1.34 -9.47
C LEU A 157 -7.55 -1.50 -10.99
N SER A 158 -8.67 -1.68 -11.69
CA SER A 158 -8.70 -2.04 -13.12
C SER A 158 -7.98 -1.01 -14.00
N MET A 159 -8.29 0.27 -13.79
CA MET A 159 -7.67 1.37 -14.53
C MET A 159 -6.19 1.56 -14.20
N LEU A 160 -5.80 1.35 -12.94
CA LEU A 160 -4.39 1.41 -12.56
C LEU A 160 -3.61 0.28 -13.25
N LYS A 161 -4.15 -0.93 -13.28
CA LYS A 161 -3.54 -2.08 -13.97
C LYS A 161 -3.39 -1.83 -15.46
N SER A 162 -4.39 -1.26 -16.14
CA SER A 162 -4.28 -0.95 -17.57
C SER A 162 -3.20 0.09 -17.85
N LEU A 163 -3.13 1.15 -17.04
CA LEU A 163 -2.10 2.19 -17.18
C LEU A 163 -0.69 1.62 -16.92
N CYS A 164 -0.53 0.80 -15.87
CA CYS A 164 0.74 0.12 -15.60
C CYS A 164 1.11 -0.84 -16.73
N ALA A 165 0.16 -1.57 -17.32
CA ALA A 165 0.43 -2.46 -18.45
C ALA A 165 0.94 -1.72 -19.70
N GLU A 166 0.44 -0.50 -19.93
CA GLU A 166 0.85 0.34 -21.06
C GLU A 166 2.20 1.03 -20.83
N ILE A 167 2.49 1.43 -19.59
CA ILE A 167 3.68 2.24 -19.26
C ILE A 167 4.86 1.36 -18.82
N ASN A 168 4.64 0.47 -17.86
CA ASN A 168 5.69 -0.37 -17.28
C ASN A 168 5.14 -1.69 -16.70
N ILE A 169 5.41 -2.79 -17.41
CA ILE A 169 5.01 -4.15 -17.03
C ILE A 169 5.58 -4.56 -15.66
N ILE A 170 6.69 -3.96 -15.20
CA ILE A 170 7.26 -4.22 -13.88
C ILE A 170 6.36 -3.67 -12.77
N LEU A 171 5.75 -2.49 -12.96
CA LEU A 171 4.76 -1.94 -12.02
C LEU A 171 3.51 -2.81 -11.94
N LEU A 172 3.08 -3.35 -13.09
CA LEU A 172 1.96 -4.30 -13.14
C LEU A 172 2.25 -5.56 -12.31
N LYS A 173 3.46 -6.14 -12.47
CA LYS A 173 3.86 -7.32 -11.68
C LYS A 173 3.85 -7.04 -10.18
N ARG A 174 4.29 -5.85 -9.72
CA ARG A 174 4.20 -5.49 -8.30
C ARG A 174 2.76 -5.44 -7.78
N ILE A 175 1.82 -4.90 -8.58
CA ILE A 175 0.39 -4.92 -8.24
C ILE A 175 -0.12 -6.36 -8.13
N GLU A 176 0.24 -7.21 -9.08
CA GLU A 176 -0.17 -8.63 -9.10
C GLU A 176 0.42 -9.41 -7.92
N ASP A 177 1.70 -9.23 -7.61
CA ASP A 177 2.38 -9.88 -6.47
C ASP A 177 1.74 -9.47 -5.14
N THR A 178 1.43 -8.18 -4.98
CA THR A 178 0.79 -7.65 -3.77
C THR A 178 -0.60 -8.23 -3.60
N LEU A 179 -1.39 -8.36 -4.67
CA LEU A 179 -2.72 -8.97 -4.64
C LEU A 179 -2.67 -10.50 -4.46
N CYS A 180 -1.64 -11.17 -4.97
CA CYS A 180 -1.45 -12.61 -4.81
C CYS A 180 -1.18 -12.99 -3.34
N GLY A 181 -0.47 -12.12 -2.62
CA GLY A 181 -0.24 -12.23 -1.17
C GLY A 181 -1.51 -12.13 -0.30
N PHE A 182 -2.65 -11.70 -0.87
CA PHE A 182 -3.96 -11.65 -0.19
C PHE A 182 -4.81 -12.90 -0.40
N THR A 183 -4.35 -13.90 -1.16
CA THR A 183 -5.12 -15.14 -1.31
C THR A 183 -5.02 -16.00 -0.04
N PRO A 184 -6.13 -16.54 0.52
CA PRO A 184 -6.09 -17.47 1.65
C PRO A 184 -5.57 -18.87 1.27
N CYS A 185 -4.84 -18.99 0.16
CA CYS A 185 -4.25 -20.25 -0.26
C CYS A 185 -2.86 -20.34 0.38
N GLY A 186 -2.75 -21.12 1.45
CA GLY A 186 -1.57 -21.23 2.32
C GLY A 186 -0.30 -21.73 1.62
N LEU A 187 0.35 -20.85 0.88
CA LEU A 187 1.70 -21.02 0.34
C LEU A 187 2.46 -19.71 0.53
N SER A 188 3.35 -19.72 1.53
CA SER A 188 4.52 -18.86 1.71
C SER A 188 4.31 -17.36 1.51
N VAL A 189 4.17 -16.62 2.61
CA VAL A 189 4.19 -15.15 2.59
C VAL A 189 5.57 -14.69 2.11
N MET A 190 5.65 -14.25 0.85
CA MET A 190 6.80 -13.54 0.32
C MET A 190 6.80 -12.12 0.89
N VAL A 191 7.65 -11.87 1.88
CA VAL A 191 7.93 -10.50 2.31
C VAL A 191 8.90 -9.90 1.29
N TRP A 192 8.44 -8.89 0.54
CA TRP A 192 9.33 -8.01 -0.21
C TRP A 192 10.16 -7.19 0.77
N VAL A 193 11.37 -7.67 1.09
CA VAL A 193 12.37 -6.88 1.80
C VAL A 193 13.10 -6.03 0.77
N SER A 194 12.78 -4.74 0.72
CA SER A 194 13.50 -3.77 -0.11
C SER A 194 14.99 -3.82 0.24
N GLY A 195 15.85 -4.22 -0.72
CA GLY A 195 17.31 -4.08 -0.64
C GLY A 195 18.17 -5.34 -0.41
N ARG A 196 17.63 -6.57 -0.32
CA ARG A 196 18.46 -7.80 -0.39
C ARG A 196 17.74 -8.86 -1.19
N GLY A 197 18.45 -9.49 -2.13
CA GLY A 197 17.91 -10.49 -3.06
C GLY A 197 17.20 -11.67 -2.38
N LEU A 198 16.47 -12.44 -3.20
CA LEU A 198 15.69 -13.63 -2.79
C LEU A 198 16.48 -14.53 -1.83
N LEU A 199 16.01 -14.66 -0.59
CA LEU A 199 16.45 -15.69 0.33
C LEU A 199 15.30 -16.70 0.51
N SER A 200 15.50 -17.88 -0.08
CA SER A 200 14.64 -19.05 0.11
C SER A 200 14.81 -19.57 1.54
N CYS A 201 13.81 -19.40 2.41
CA CYS A 201 13.72 -20.19 3.63
C CYS A 201 13.12 -21.55 3.30
N GLY A 202 13.94 -22.60 3.44
CA GLY A 202 13.54 -23.99 3.20
C GLY A 202 12.36 -24.41 4.08
N ALA A 203 11.32 -24.95 3.45
CA ALA A 203 10.17 -25.52 4.13
C ALA A 203 10.56 -26.80 4.88
N GLN A 204 10.44 -26.80 6.20
CA GLN A 204 10.26 -28.02 6.99
C GLN A 204 8.77 -28.17 7.30
N THR A 205 8.19 -29.26 6.79
CA THR A 205 6.80 -29.63 6.98
C THR A 205 6.54 -30.06 8.44
N PRO A 206 5.52 -29.53 9.12
CA PRO A 206 4.95 -30.22 10.27
C PRO A 206 4.01 -31.31 9.76
N ARG A 207 4.32 -32.57 10.10
CA ARG A 207 3.34 -33.66 10.08
C ARG A 207 2.34 -33.44 11.21
N GLY A 208 1.05 -33.38 10.90
CA GLY A 208 -0.01 -33.42 11.92
C GLY A 208 -1.32 -32.90 11.37
N GLY A 209 -2.26 -33.81 11.09
CA GLY A 209 -3.53 -33.51 10.44
C GLY A 209 -4.49 -32.71 11.32
N GLY A 210 -5.32 -31.90 10.66
CA GLY A 210 -6.41 -31.14 11.24
C GLY A 210 -7.09 -30.32 10.17
N ALA A 211 -8.09 -30.90 9.51
CA ALA A 211 -8.96 -30.19 8.59
C ALA A 211 -9.71 -29.09 9.34
N ALA A 212 -9.44 -27.82 9.02
CA ALA A 212 -10.25 -26.69 9.45
C ALA A 212 -10.86 -26.04 8.21
N HIS A 213 -12.16 -26.30 8.09
CA HIS A 213 -13.15 -25.70 7.23
C HIS A 213 -13.11 -24.16 7.32
N CYS A 214 -12.82 -23.46 6.21
CA CYS A 214 -13.07 -22.02 6.06
C CYS A 214 -13.82 -21.76 4.75
N GLN A 215 -14.98 -21.12 4.89
CA GLN A 215 -16.09 -21.02 3.95
C GLN A 215 -15.84 -20.04 2.78
N ALA A 216 -15.89 -20.57 1.55
CA ALA A 216 -16.88 -20.28 0.50
C ALA A 216 -17.47 -18.85 0.28
N LEU A 217 -16.72 -17.75 0.48
CA LEU A 217 -17.16 -16.40 0.06
C LEU A 217 -16.39 -15.78 -1.11
N GLY A 218 -15.26 -16.36 -1.54
CA GLY A 218 -14.43 -15.82 -2.63
C GLY A 218 -14.73 -16.32 -4.04
N ALA A 219 -15.63 -17.30 -4.22
CA ALA A 219 -15.72 -18.05 -5.48
C ALA A 219 -16.50 -17.34 -6.61
N LYS A 220 -17.18 -16.21 -6.36
CA LYS A 220 -17.95 -15.51 -7.40
C LYS A 220 -17.12 -14.54 -8.26
N LEU A 221 -16.11 -13.88 -7.70
CA LEU A 221 -15.29 -12.92 -8.44
C LEU A 221 -14.25 -13.57 -9.35
N TYR A 222 -13.89 -14.83 -9.10
CA TYR A 222 -12.89 -15.55 -9.90
C TYR A 222 -13.46 -16.17 -11.19
N ARG A 223 -14.78 -16.36 -11.30
CA ARG A 223 -15.38 -17.08 -12.43
C ARG A 223 -15.52 -16.22 -13.69
N GLU A 224 -15.59 -14.90 -13.57
CA GLU A 224 -15.78 -14.01 -14.73
C GLU A 224 -14.45 -13.59 -15.38
N SER A 225 -13.36 -13.49 -14.61
CA SER A 225 -12.06 -13.03 -15.15
C SER A 225 -11.27 -14.11 -15.91
N CYS A 226 -11.62 -15.40 -15.78
CA CYS A 226 -10.92 -16.50 -16.48
C CYS A 226 -11.52 -16.88 -17.84
N LEU A 227 -12.67 -16.32 -18.24
CA LEU A 227 -13.37 -16.72 -19.47
C LEU A 227 -12.91 -15.97 -20.74
N GLU A 228 -12.21 -14.83 -20.62
CA GLU A 228 -11.86 -14.00 -21.80
C GLU A 228 -10.43 -14.20 -22.34
N ARG A 229 -9.63 -15.12 -21.79
CA ARG A 229 -8.32 -15.44 -22.35
C ARG A 229 -8.03 -16.94 -22.34
N LYS A 230 -8.69 -17.69 -23.21
CA LYS A 230 -8.15 -18.97 -23.70
C LYS A 230 -7.83 -18.87 -25.19
N PRO A 231 -6.55 -18.86 -25.60
CA PRO A 231 -6.19 -19.24 -26.95
C PRO A 231 -6.55 -20.72 -27.15
N ALA A 232 -7.17 -21.03 -28.30
CA ALA A 232 -7.60 -22.37 -28.67
C ALA A 232 -6.41 -23.34 -28.70
N GLY A 233 -6.45 -24.40 -27.88
CA GLY A 233 -5.48 -25.50 -27.99
C GLY A 233 -4.97 -26.13 -26.69
N SER A 234 -5.38 -25.68 -25.50
CA SER A 234 -4.95 -26.30 -24.23
C SER A 234 -6.05 -27.15 -23.58
N LEU A 235 -5.75 -28.45 -23.46
CA LEU A 235 -6.55 -29.47 -22.77
C LEU A 235 -6.84 -29.08 -21.30
N PRO A 236 -8.01 -29.45 -20.75
CA PRO A 236 -8.37 -29.12 -19.37
C PRO A 236 -7.60 -29.99 -18.37
N CYS A 237 -6.90 -29.34 -17.43
CA CYS A 237 -6.41 -29.99 -16.22
C CYS A 237 -7.58 -30.31 -15.28
N CYS A 238 -7.60 -31.56 -14.81
CA CYS A 238 -8.39 -32.11 -13.71
C CYS A 238 -9.87 -32.44 -14.00
N ALA A 239 -10.09 -33.61 -14.63
CA ALA A 239 -11.21 -34.47 -14.28
C ALA A 239 -10.68 -35.57 -13.34
N THR A 240 -10.86 -35.39 -12.03
CA THR A 240 -10.85 -36.52 -11.10
C THR A 240 -12.27 -37.04 -11.04
N SER A 241 -12.51 -38.19 -11.67
CA SER A 241 -13.69 -39.02 -11.44
C SER A 241 -13.58 -39.65 -10.05
N GLU A 242 -14.57 -39.37 -9.19
CA GLU A 242 -14.92 -40.26 -8.08
C GLU A 242 -15.49 -41.57 -8.64
N GLY A 243 -15.10 -42.69 -8.03
CA GLY A 243 -15.50 -44.06 -8.38
C GLY A 243 -14.54 -45.08 -7.79
#